data_AF-A0A3B9ADP5-F1
#
_entry.id   AF-A0A3B9ADP5-F1
#
_cell.length_a   1.000
_cell.length_b   1.000
_cell.length_c   1.000
_cell.angle_alpha   90.00
_cell.angle_beta   90.00
_cell.angle_gamma   90.00
#
_symmetry.space_group_name_H-M   'P 1'
#
loop_
_entity.id
_entity.type
_entity.pdbx_description
1 polymer ?
#
loop_
_entity_poly.entity_id
_entity_poly.type
_entity_poly.pdbx_seq_one_letter_code
_entity_poly.pdbx_strand_id
1 'polypeptide(L)' 'MVIKPKVRGFICTNAHPVGCAAHVRQQIDYVKSKGAIDDGPKKVLVIGSSTGYGLASRITAA' A
#
# COMPACT_ATOMS: atom_id res chain seq x y z
N MET A 1 -11.19 13.80 15.99
CA MET A 1 -10.27 14.91 15.63
C MET A 1 -10.28 15.09 14.13
N VAL A 2 -10.27 16.33 13.62
CA VAL A 2 -10.10 16.61 12.17
C VAL A 2 -8.59 16.60 11.85
N ILE A 3 -8.14 15.69 10.98
CA ILE A 3 -6.73 15.55 10.60
C ILE A 3 -6.50 16.30 9.28
N LYS A 4 -5.62 17.30 9.29
CA LYS A 4 -5.17 18.03 8.09
C LYS A 4 -3.69 17.78 7.82
N PRO A 5 -3.20 17.82 6.57
CA PRO A 5 -1.78 17.62 6.25
C PRO A 5 -0.88 18.62 6.98
N LYS A 6 0.25 18.14 7.53
CA LYS A 6 1.29 18.98 8.15
C LYS A 6 2.63 18.75 7.44
N VAL A 7 2.86 19.48 6.35
CA VAL A 7 3.99 19.29 5.43
C VAL A 7 5.05 20.38 5.63
N ARG A 8 6.33 19.99 5.69
CA ARG A 8 7.50 20.88 5.67
C ARG A 8 8.56 20.28 4.75
N GLY A 9 8.80 20.92 3.60
CA GLY A 9 9.66 20.34 2.55
C GLY A 9 9.10 18.99 2.10
N PHE A 10 9.92 17.94 2.21
CA PHE A 10 9.56 16.56 1.87
C PHE A 10 9.05 15.73 3.07
N ILE A 11 8.83 16.36 4.23
CA ILE A 11 8.39 15.67 5.45
C ILE A 11 6.94 16.02 5.76
N CYS A 12 6.08 15.00 5.90
CA CYS A 12 4.74 15.13 6.47
C CYS A 12 4.75 14.51 7.87
N THR A 13 4.41 15.28 8.91
CA THR A 13 4.51 14.83 10.32
C THR A 13 3.27 14.09 10.83
N ASN A 14 2.26 13.90 9.98
CA ASN A 14 1.07 13.12 10.30
C ASN A 14 0.56 12.31 9.11
N ALA A 15 -0.38 11.39 9.37
CA ALA A 15 -1.03 10.56 8.37
C ALA A 15 -2.54 10.46 8.65
N HIS A 16 -3.35 10.32 7.60
CA HIS A 16 -4.80 10.17 7.74
C HIS A 16 -5.19 8.68 7.65
N PRO A 17 -5.70 8.04 8.71
CA PRO A 17 -5.89 6.59 8.75
C PRO A 17 -6.85 6.09 7.66
N VAL A 18 -7.99 6.77 7.49
CA VAL A 18 -8.98 6.42 6.45
C VAL A 18 -8.42 6.60 5.04
N GLY A 19 -7.57 7.61 4.83
CA GLY A 19 -6.95 7.87 3.52
C GLY A 19 -5.92 6.80 3.18
N CYS A 20 -5.09 6.40 4.16
CA CYS A 20 -4.17 5.28 3.99
C CYS A 20 -4.90 3.97 3.66
N ALA A 21 -6.00 3.66 4.38
CA ALA A 21 -6.81 2.49 4.09
C ALA A 21 -7.44 2.51 2.69
N ALA A 22 -7.96 3.68 2.26
CA ALA A 22 -8.49 3.86 0.92
C ALA A 22 -7.40 3.68 -0.16
N HIS A 23 -6.20 4.22 0.08
CA HIS A 23 -5.08 4.08 -0.85
C HIS A 23 -4.63 2.62 -1.01
N VAL A 24 -4.54 1.86 0.10
CA VAL A 24 -4.25 0.42 0.03
C VAL A 24 -5.35 -0.33 -0.72
N ARG A 25 -6.63 0.00 -0.47
CA ARG A 25 -7.76 -0.61 -1.19
C ARG A 25 -7.68 -0.37 -2.70
N GLN A 26 -7.38 0.86 -3.13
CA GLN A 26 -7.21 1.19 -4.55
C GLN A 26 -6.12 0.35 -5.22
N GLN A 27 -5.00 0.10 -4.54
CA GLN A 27 -3.92 -0.75 -5.07
C GLN A 27 -4.34 -2.23 -5.16
N ILE A 28 -5.06 -2.74 -4.15
CA ILE A 28 -5.62 -4.10 -4.17
C ILE A 28 -6.62 -4.26 -5.33
N ASP A 29 -7.54 -3.31 -5.48
CA ASP A 29 -8.55 -3.33 -6.55
C ASP A 29 -7.88 -3.27 -7.93
N TYR A 30 -6.82 -2.45 -8.06
CA TYR A 30 -6.01 -2.42 -9.28
C TYR A 30 -5.43 -3.79 -9.61
N VAL A 31 -4.76 -4.45 -8.66
CA VAL A 31 -4.17 -5.79 -8.90
C VAL A 31 -5.26 -6.79 -9.26
N LYS A 32 -6.37 -6.83 -8.52
CA LYS A 32 -7.51 -7.72 -8.82
C LYS A 32 -8.08 -7.50 -10.22
N SER A 33 -8.12 -6.25 -10.70
CA SER A 33 -8.61 -5.93 -12.05
C SER A 33 -7.73 -6.47 -13.18
N LYS A 34 -6.46 -6.83 -12.90
CA LYS A 34 -5.53 -7.40 -13.88
C LYS A 34 -5.61 -8.92 -14.00
N GLY A 35 -6.38 -9.58 -13.13
CA GLY A 35 -6.46 -11.04 -13.08
C GLY A 35 -5.39 -11.67 -12.19
N ALA A 36 -5.49 -13.00 -12.01
CA ALA A 36 -4.52 -13.75 -11.24
C ALA A 36 -3.19 -13.87 -12.00
N ILE A 37 -2.08 -13.89 -11.26
CA ILE A 37 -0.76 -14.22 -11.80
C ILE A 37 -0.54 -15.71 -11.58
N ASP A 38 -0.52 -16.47 -12.67
CA ASP A 38 -0.24 -17.90 -12.64
C ASP A 38 1.22 -18.16 -12.21
N ASP A 39 1.44 -19.31 -11.56
CA ASP A 39 2.75 -19.75 -11.07
C ASP A 39 3.48 -18.80 -10.10
N GLY A 40 2.74 -17.91 -9.43
CA GLY A 40 3.27 -17.04 -8.38
C GLY A 40 3.68 -17.78 -7.08
N PRO A 41 4.66 -17.26 -6.33
CA PRO A 41 5.15 -17.89 -5.10
C PRO A 41 4.06 -17.94 -4.02
N LYS A 42 3.95 -19.09 -3.32
CA LYS A 42 2.90 -19.32 -2.30
C LYS A 42 3.30 -18.93 -0.88
N LYS A 43 4.60 -18.75 -0.63
CA LYS A 43 5.15 -18.31 0.67
C LYS A 43 6.11 -17.17 0.41
N VAL A 44 5.75 -15.97 0.88
CA VAL A 44 6.50 -14.74 0.57
C VAL A 44 6.81 -13.98 1.86
N LEU A 45 8.08 -13.66 2.06
CA LEU A 45 8.56 -12.73 3.08
C LEU A 45 8.96 -11.42 2.40
N VAL A 46 8.36 -10.31 2.82
CA VAL A 46 8.70 -8.97 2.32
C VAL A 46 9.18 -8.10 3.48
N ILE A 47 10.48 -7.78 3.51
CA ILE A 47 11.09 -6.87 4.48
C ILE A 47 10.97 -5.44 3.95
N GLY A 48 10.32 -4.56 4.71
CA GLY A 48 9.97 -3.21 4.26
C GLY A 48 8.62 -3.14 3.53
N SER A 49 7.59 -3.79 4.07
CA SER A 49 6.28 -3.98 3.39
C SER A 49 5.19 -2.97 3.75
N SER A 50 5.53 -1.87 4.42
CA SER A 50 4.54 -0.90 4.93
C SER A 50 4.22 0.24 3.96
N THR A 51 5.11 0.54 3.00
CA THR A 51 4.96 1.66 2.07
C THR A 51 5.62 1.39 0.72
N GLY A 52 5.30 2.18 -0.30
CA GLY A 52 6.02 2.20 -1.59
C GLY A 52 6.05 0.83 -2.27
N TYR A 53 7.19 0.51 -2.90
CA TYR A 53 7.33 -0.75 -3.64
C TYR A 53 7.21 -2.00 -2.78
N GLY A 54 7.68 -1.99 -1.53
CA GLY A 54 7.52 -3.16 -0.65
C GLY A 54 6.06 -3.44 -0.28
N LEU A 55 5.25 -2.39 -0.08
CA LEU A 55 3.81 -2.55 0.06
C LEU A 55 3.18 -3.09 -1.24
N ALA A 56 3.57 -2.55 -2.39
CA ALA A 56 3.07 -3.02 -3.69
C ALA A 56 3.44 -4.50 -3.93
N SER A 57 4.68 -4.91 -3.66
CA SER A 57 5.10 -6.32 -3.75
C SER A 57 4.27 -7.22 -2.83
N ARG A 58 3.97 -6.77 -1.61
CA ARG A 58 3.12 -7.54 -0.69
C ARG A 58 1.67 -7.64 -1.18
N ILE A 59 1.11 -6.58 -1.76
CA ILE A 59 -0.25 -6.57 -2.31
C ILE A 59 -0.32 -7.51 -3.53
N THR A 60 0.64 -7.43 -4.45
CA THR A 60 0.66 -8.26 -5.67
C THR A 60 0.84 -9.75 -5.37
N ALA A 61 1.57 -10.09 -4.30
CA ALA A 61 1.84 -11.47 -3.93
C ALA A 61 0.70 -12.18 -3.17
N ALA A 62 -0.29 -11.44 -2.67
CA ALA A 62 -1.38 -11.95 -1.83
C ALA A 62 -2.66 -12.20 -2.64
#